data_AF-A0A7C8ENI6-F1
#
_entry.id   AF-A0A7C8ENI6-F1
#
_cell.length_a   1.000
_cell.length_b   1.000
_cell.length_c   1.000
_cell.angle_alpha   90.00
_cell.angle_beta   90.00
_cell.angle_gamma   90.00
#
_symmetry.space_group_name_H-M   'P 1'
#
loop_
_entity.id
_entity.type
_entity.pdbx_description
1 polymer ?
#
loop_
_entity_poly.entity_id
_entity_poly.type
_entity_poly.pdbx_seq_one_letter_code
_entity_poly.pdbx_strand_id
1 'polypeptide(L)'
;MAEASPKKDADDGRDPRYKGIDRVLKRLQFKQDALIEVLTTAQEAFGYLPEEVMIYVARQLKLPFSWVYGVATFYHFFSLKQQGKHNAIVCLGTACYVGRSSDIVEAV
;
A
#
# COMPACT_ATOMS: atom_id res chain seq x y z
N MET A 1 1.41 -11.74 -23.96
CA MET A 1 0.84 -12.97 -23.38
C MET A 1 1.93 -13.61 -22.53
N ALA A 2 1.85 -13.44 -21.22
CA ALA A 2 2.65 -14.17 -20.23
C ALA A 2 1.70 -14.39 -19.04
N GLU A 3 1.42 -15.67 -18.78
CA GLU A 3 0.43 -16.22 -17.86
C GLU A 3 0.30 -15.46 -16.51
N ALA A 4 -0.91 -15.02 -16.17
CA ALA A 4 -1.88 -15.74 -15.33
C ALA A 4 -1.31 -16.05 -13.93
N SER A 5 -1.38 -15.05 -13.04
CA SER A 5 -1.30 -15.29 -11.60
C SER A 5 -2.67 -15.85 -11.15
N PRO A 6 -2.72 -17.06 -10.57
CA PRO A 6 -3.95 -17.81 -10.39
C PRO A 6 -4.83 -17.17 -9.32
N LYS A 7 -6.14 -17.19 -9.56
CA LYS A 7 -7.16 -17.02 -8.52
C LYS A 7 -6.87 -18.00 -7.38
N LYS A 8 -6.71 -17.48 -6.17
CA LYS A 8 -6.90 -18.26 -4.95
C LYS A 8 -7.79 -17.46 -4.02
N ASP A 9 -9.08 -17.74 -4.21
CA ASP A 9 -10.16 -17.71 -3.23
C ASP A 9 -9.85 -17.02 -1.90
N ALA A 10 -10.55 -15.92 -1.64
CA ALA A 10 -11.29 -15.70 -0.40
C ALA A 10 -10.72 -16.40 0.84
N ASP A 11 -9.54 -15.99 1.33
CA ASP A 11 -9.14 -16.32 2.69
C ASP A 11 -9.73 -15.28 3.64
N ASP A 12 -10.96 -15.60 4.02
CA ASP A 12 -11.68 -15.14 5.18
C ASP A 12 -10.77 -15.18 6.43
N GLY A 13 -10.15 -14.05 6.79
CA GLY A 13 -9.68 -13.78 8.15
C GLY A 13 -8.63 -14.73 8.77
N ARG A 14 -7.89 -15.55 8.00
CA ARG A 14 -6.98 -16.56 8.57
C ARG A 14 -5.52 -16.12 8.66
N ASP A 15 -5.08 -15.22 7.77
CA ASP A 15 -3.75 -14.63 7.86
C ASP A 15 -3.64 -13.72 9.12
N PRO A 16 -2.68 -13.94 10.04
CA PRO A 16 -2.53 -13.16 11.27
C PRO A 16 -2.29 -11.66 11.02
N ARG A 17 -1.91 -11.30 9.79
CA ARG A 17 -1.69 -9.93 9.32
C ARG A 17 -2.98 -9.09 9.30
N TYR A 18 -4.13 -9.70 9.00
CA TYR A 18 -5.42 -9.00 9.02
C TYR A 18 -5.82 -8.55 10.43
N LYS A 19 -5.38 -9.26 11.49
CA LYS A 19 -5.65 -8.86 12.88
C LYS A 19 -5.04 -7.50 13.22
N GLY A 20 -3.91 -7.14 12.59
CA GLY A 20 -3.28 -5.82 12.74
C GLY A 20 -4.16 -4.72 12.16
N ILE A 21 -4.69 -4.94 10.95
CA ILE A 21 -5.62 -4.02 10.27
C ILE A 21 -6.90 -3.87 11.10
N ASP A 22 -7.46 -4.98 11.59
CA ASP A 22 -8.69 -4.98 12.40
C ASP A 22 -8.56 -4.18 13.70
N ARG A 23 -7.38 -4.25 14.35
CA ARG A 23 -7.08 -3.47 15.54
C ARG A 23 -7.11 -1.97 15.23
N VAL A 24 -6.52 -1.57 14.11
CA VAL A 24 -6.48 -0.15 13.69
C VAL A 24 -7.87 0.33 13.28
N LEU A 25 -8.63 -0.48 12.54
CA LEU A 25 -10.03 -0.18 12.19
C LEU A 25 -10.91 0.07 13.43
N LYS A 26 -10.79 -0.78 14.47
CA LYS A 26 -11.51 -0.60 15.74
C LYS A 26 -11.07 0.65 16.49
N ARG A 27 -9.76 0.92 16.54
CA ARG A 27 -9.20 2.13 17.17
C ARG A 27 -9.75 3.40 16.52
N LEU A 28 -9.87 3.39 15.20
CA LEU A 28 -10.30 4.53 14.40
C LEU A 28 -11.82 4.58 14.17
N GLN A 29 -12.58 3.70 14.82
CA GLN A 29 -14.04 3.67 14.78
C GLN A 29 -14.63 3.55 13.36
N PHE A 30 -13.91 2.87 12.44
CA PHE A 30 -14.34 2.67 11.05
C PHE A 30 -14.67 3.98 10.30
N LYS A 31 -14.04 5.10 10.68
CA LYS A 31 -14.23 6.39 10.01
C LYS A 31 -13.58 6.40 8.63
N GLN A 32 -14.22 7.04 7.67
CA GLN A 32 -13.69 7.14 6.30
C GLN A 32 -12.37 7.92 6.24
N ASP A 33 -12.19 8.91 7.13
CA ASP A 33 -10.95 9.70 7.24
C ASP A 33 -9.73 8.85 7.63
N ALA A 34 -9.96 7.68 8.23
CA ALA A 34 -8.91 6.76 8.64
C ALA A 34 -8.40 5.86 7.50
N LEU A 35 -8.91 6.01 6.27
CA LEU A 35 -8.53 5.19 5.13
C LEU A 35 -7.00 5.13 4.92
N ILE A 36 -6.31 6.27 4.97
CA ILE A 36 -4.86 6.34 4.75
C ILE A 36 -4.12 5.56 5.85
N GLU A 37 -4.49 5.76 7.12
CA GLU A 37 -3.84 5.09 8.25
C GLU A 37 -4.04 3.56 8.21
N VAL A 38 -5.24 3.12 7.82
CA VAL A 38 -5.55 1.70 7.63
C VAL A 38 -4.76 1.11 6.47
N LEU A 39 -4.66 1.81 5.33
CA LEU A 39 -3.86 1.38 4.18
C LEU A 39 -2.36 1.35 4.48
N THR A 40 -1.84 2.28 5.26
CA THR A 40 -0.45 2.26 5.73
C THR A 40 -0.18 1.03 6.59
N THR A 41 -1.04 0.76 7.56
CA THR A 41 -0.92 -0.45 8.40
C THR A 41 -0.99 -1.73 7.56
N ALA A 42 -1.88 -1.75 6.57
CA ALA A 42 -1.99 -2.87 5.65
C ALA A 42 -0.71 -3.05 4.82
N GLN A 43 -0.14 -1.97 4.29
CA GLN A 43 1.12 -2.03 3.55
C GLN A 43 2.29 -2.48 4.44
N GLU A 44 2.36 -2.07 5.70
CA GLU A 44 3.40 -2.55 6.63
C GLU A 44 3.26 -4.05 6.94
N ALA A 45 2.03 -4.53 7.09
CA ALA A 45 1.76 -5.93 7.40
C ALA A 45 2.03 -6.86 6.20
N PHE A 46 1.74 -6.42 4.98
CA PHE A 46 1.85 -7.24 3.77
C PHE A 46 3.10 -6.92 2.92
N GLY A 47 3.75 -5.77 3.14
CA GLY A 47 4.86 -5.23 2.35
C GLY A 47 4.43 -4.55 1.03
N TYR A 48 3.17 -4.74 0.62
CA TYR A 48 2.53 -4.15 -0.55
C TYR A 48 1.00 -4.23 -0.36
N LEU A 49 0.25 -3.58 -1.25
CA LEU A 49 -1.21 -3.52 -1.23
C LEU A 49 -1.82 -4.37 -2.36
N PRO A 50 -2.09 -5.67 -2.13
CA PRO A 50 -2.83 -6.49 -3.08
C PRO A 50 -4.30 -6.03 -3.15
N GLU A 51 -4.94 -6.34 -4.27
CA GLU A 51 -6.34 -6.00 -4.53
C GLU A 51 -7.29 -6.54 -3.46
N GLU A 52 -7.06 -7.77 -2.98
CA GLU A 52 -7.89 -8.41 -1.94
C GLU A 52 -7.89 -7.62 -0.62
N VAL A 53 -6.72 -7.10 -0.21
CA VAL A 53 -6.59 -6.28 1.00
C VAL A 53 -7.29 -4.94 0.83
N MET A 54 -7.19 -4.31 -0.35
CA MET A 54 -7.93 -3.08 -0.64
C MET A 54 -9.45 -3.30 -0.64
N ILE A 55 -9.92 -4.42 -1.20
CA ILE A 55 -11.34 -4.81 -1.16
C ILE A 55 -11.79 -5.04 0.29
N TYR A 56 -10.98 -5.70 1.12
CA TYR A 56 -11.26 -5.90 2.54
C TYR A 56 -11.45 -4.57 3.26
N VAL A 57 -10.50 -3.64 3.10
CA VAL A 57 -10.54 -2.31 3.72
C VAL A 57 -11.75 -1.51 3.21
N ALA A 58 -12.06 -1.57 1.92
CA ALA A 58 -13.22 -0.93 1.32
C ALA A 58 -14.54 -1.42 1.96
N ARG A 59 -14.69 -2.73 2.17
CA ARG A 59 -15.87 -3.31 2.84
C ARG A 59 -15.99 -2.85 4.30
N GLN A 60 -14.87 -2.85 5.03
CA GLN A 60 -14.86 -2.45 6.45
C GLN A 60 -15.22 -0.97 6.65
N LEU A 61 -14.73 -0.10 5.77
CA LEU A 61 -15.00 1.34 5.79
C LEU A 61 -16.30 1.73 5.08
N LYS A 62 -17.01 0.76 4.47
CA LYS A 62 -18.21 0.97 3.64
C LYS A 62 -17.98 1.99 2.52
N LEU A 63 -16.80 1.92 1.90
CA LEU A 63 -16.41 2.76 0.78
C LEU A 63 -16.42 1.96 -0.54
N PRO A 64 -16.70 2.60 -1.68
CA PRO A 64 -16.55 1.94 -2.98
C PRO A 64 -15.08 1.63 -3.23
N PHE A 65 -14.82 0.47 -3.82
CA PHE A 65 -13.46 0.03 -4.15
C PHE A 65 -12.69 1.04 -5.02
N SER A 66 -13.38 1.70 -5.96
CA SER A 66 -12.80 2.73 -6.81
C SER A 66 -12.16 3.88 -6.04
N TRP A 67 -12.72 4.24 -4.88
CA TRP A 67 -12.18 5.31 -4.05
C TRP A 67 -10.90 4.86 -3.33
N VAL A 68 -10.91 3.66 -2.76
CA VAL A 68 -9.71 3.07 -2.13
C VAL A 68 -8.59 2.91 -3.15
N TYR A 69 -8.91 2.41 -4.34
CA TYR A 69 -7.97 2.27 -5.45
C TYR A 69 -7.44 3.63 -5.93
N GLY A 70 -8.31 4.65 -6.00
CA GLY A 70 -7.92 6.02 -6.31
C GLY A 70 -6.89 6.57 -5.32
N VAL A 71 -7.12 6.39 -4.01
CA VAL A 71 -6.17 6.82 -2.97
C VAL A 71 -4.86 6.03 -3.05
N ALA A 72 -4.94 4.71 -3.22
CA ALA A 72 -3.76 3.85 -3.31
C ALA A 72 -2.88 4.18 -4.54
N THR A 73 -3.47 4.60 -5.65
CA THR A 73 -2.73 5.00 -6.87
C THR A 73 -2.26 6.45 -6.83
N PHE A 74 -2.97 7.32 -6.11
CA PHE A 74 -2.65 8.75 -6.01
C PHE A 74 -1.40 9.02 -5.17
N TYR A 75 -1.22 8.30 -4.05
CA TYR A 75 -0.05 8.49 -3.19
C TYR A 75 1.12 7.60 -3.63
N HIS A 76 2.24 8.22 -3.99
CA HIS A 76 3.50 7.52 -4.31
C HIS A 76 4.05 6.63 -3.18
N PHE A 77 3.57 6.81 -1.95
CA PHE A 77 3.95 5.97 -0.81
C PHE A 77 3.41 4.53 -0.94
N PHE A 78 2.27 4.34 -1.61
CA PHE A 78 1.65 3.03 -1.70
C PHE A 78 2.16 2.25 -2.92
N SER A 79 2.44 0.97 -2.68
CA SER A 79 2.96 0.03 -3.66
C SER A 79 1.94 -1.06 -3.93
N LEU A 80 1.38 -1.07 -5.14
CA LEU A 80 0.41 -2.08 -5.60
C LEU A 80 1.05 -3.44 -5.91
N LYS A 81 2.37 -3.46 -6.08
CA LYS A 81 3.16 -4.65 -6.40
C LYS A 81 4.25 -4.84 -5.36
N GLN A 82 4.63 -6.10 -5.16
CA GLN A 82 5.71 -6.48 -4.26
C GLN A 82 6.98 -5.68 -4.57
N GLN A 83 7.47 -4.96 -3.56
CA GLN A 83 8.72 -4.23 -3.64
C GLN A 83 9.91 -5.20 -3.49
N GLY A 84 11.04 -4.86 -4.10
CA GLY A 84 12.28 -5.62 -3.95
C GLY A 84 12.74 -5.67 -2.48
N LYS A 85 13.66 -6.59 -2.15
CA LYS A 85 14.22 -6.73 -0.79
C LYS A 85 14.86 -5.43 -0.26
N HIS A 86 15.31 -4.56 -1.17
CA HIS A 86 15.91 -3.27 -0.87
C HIS A 86 15.24 -2.20 -1.72
N ASN A 87 14.84 -1.10 -1.09
CA ASN A 87 14.26 0.06 -1.76
C ASN A 87 15.20 1.26 -1.58
N ALA A 88 15.78 1.75 -2.68
CA ALA A 88 16.70 2.88 -2.68
C ALA A 88 15.94 4.14 -3.11
N ILE A 89 15.74 5.08 -2.18
CA ILE A 89 15.02 6.32 -2.43
C ILE A 89 16.05 7.45 -2.53
N VAL A 90 16.15 8.07 -3.71
CA VAL A 90 17.06 9.20 -3.94
C VAL A 90 16.30 10.51 -3.95
N CYS A 91 16.80 11.50 -3.21
CA CYS A 91 16.23 12.84 -3.17
C CYS A 91 16.48 13.57 -4.50
N LEU A 92 15.40 13.96 -5.18
CA LEU A 92 15.41 14.78 -6.39
C LEU A 92 14.91 16.22 -6.15
N GLY A 93 14.83 16.65 -4.89
CA GLY A 93 14.49 18.03 -4.55
C GLY A 93 15.57 19.02 -4.96
N THR A 94 15.23 20.30 -5.07
CA THR A 94 16.16 21.35 -5.55
C THR A 94 17.45 21.45 -4.73
N ALA A 95 17.38 21.30 -3.42
CA ALA A 95 18.56 21.29 -2.55
C ALA A 95 19.50 20.10 -2.86
N CYS A 96 18.95 18.91 -3.06
CA CYS A 96 19.70 17.71 -3.42
C CYS A 96 20.25 17.78 -4.84
N TYR A 97 19.50 18.40 -5.76
CA TYR A 97 19.90 18.61 -7.15
C TYR A 97 21.15 19.50 -7.25
N VAL A 98 21.19 20.64 -6.53
CA VAL A 98 22.40 21.48 -6.43
C VAL A 98 23.56 20.71 -5.78
N GLY A 99 23.24 19.85 -4.81
CA GLY A 99 24.17 18.92 -4.18
C GLY A 99 24.56 17.70 -5.04
N ARG A 100 24.29 17.72 -6.35
CA ARG A 100 24.70 16.68 -7.31
C ARG A 100 24.04 15.31 -7.09
N SER A 101 22.79 15.29 -6.62
CA SER A 101 22.05 14.01 -6.48
C SER A 101 21.78 13.31 -7.81
N SER A 102 21.85 14.01 -8.94
CA SER A 102 21.79 13.43 -10.28
C SER A 102 22.93 12.44 -10.54
N ASP A 103 24.16 12.74 -10.08
CA ASP A 103 25.31 11.85 -10.24
C ASP A 103 25.09 10.50 -9.50
N ILE A 104 24.33 10.52 -8.39
CA ILE A 104 24.00 9.31 -7.62
C ILE A 104 22.99 8.44 -8.36
N VAL A 105 22.01 9.05 -9.04
CA VAL A 105 21.02 8.32 -9.83
C VAL A 105 21.65 7.70 -11.08
N GLU A 106 22.62 8.37 -11.72
CA GLU A 106 23.34 7.80 -12.87
C GLU A 106 24.34 6.69 -12.49
N ALA A 107 24.83 6.69 -11.24
CA ALA A 107 25.79 5.69 -10.77
C ALA A 107 25.16 4.36 -10.33
N VAL A 108 23.83 4.31 -10.18
CA VAL A 108 23.03 3.13 -9.75
C VAL A 108 22.41 2.46 -10.97
#